data_AF-A0AA41UBN8-F1
#
_entry.id   AF-A0AA41UBN8-F1
#
_cell.length_a   1.000
_cell.length_b   1.000
_cell.length_c   1.000
_cell.angle_alpha   90.00
_cell.angle_beta   90.00
_cell.angle_gamma   90.00
#
_symmetry.space_group_name_H-M   'P 1'
#
loop_
_entity.id
_entity.type
_entity.pdbx_description
1 polymer ?
#
loop_
_entity_poly.entity_id
_entity_poly.type
_entity_poly.pdbx_seq_one_letter_code
_entity_poly.pdbx_strand_id
1 'polypeptide(L)'
;MKGLSRRRWLSLLAATVLTTSMLAVGPAAGAAAPAATAAAAAADPTVEEPAPLPPLGWNSWNTFYCDINEQMVRETADAMVSSGMAAAGYQYVVVDDCWMQDTRDANGNLRARTDRFPSGMKALGDYIHGKGLKFGIYHAPREKTCNQYFANLPGTSSNGYETQDANLFASWGVDYVKHDWCDPRGTVTEQAALFKKFGDALKATGRPIVYSINPNSAHSNTAPTYSGWGEFADMWRTSEDLDDAWSTGCSPSADCFVGITEALDIIEPMREWTQPGRYNDPDMLMVGVRNTLTPTENRAHQSMWAMLSAPLIAGNDLRNMSADVRAVLTNRDVLAIDQDPLVRQADRVRDDGDAEVWAKPLADGSVAVALLNRGSGSRQISTTLGEVGLGSGTHSYRELWTGATGTTTGQITAQVAAHGVALFKVSPGGTSQPPTGTALVSSASGRCLDVPGSATANGTGLVIWDCNSGPNQTWTPTDGTLRSLGKCLDAPLDATAGTRVQLWDCNGGNNQQWTFQGDGTIRGVRSGLCLDVDRNLTANNTAVLLWTCSGAANQLWTRR
;
A
#
# COMPACT_ATOMS: atom_id res chain seq x y z
N MET A 1 -32.97 35.91 -40.51
CA MET A 1 -34.43 36.14 -40.44
C MET A 1 -35.07 34.85 -39.95
N LYS A 2 -35.66 34.86 -38.74
CA LYS A 2 -37.10 34.61 -38.46
C LYS A 2 -37.54 33.17 -38.78
N GLY A 3 -38.15 32.38 -37.91
CA GLY A 3 -38.71 32.58 -36.57
C GLY A 3 -39.42 31.27 -36.18
N LEU A 4 -39.18 30.73 -35.00
CA LEU A 4 -40.08 30.70 -33.85
C LEU A 4 -41.60 30.45 -34.11
N SER A 5 -42.04 29.32 -33.54
CA SER A 5 -43.18 29.21 -32.60
C SER A 5 -44.58 29.13 -33.23
N ARG A 6 -45.49 28.22 -32.85
CA ARG A 6 -46.33 28.07 -31.64
C ARG A 6 -47.47 27.11 -32.09
N ARG A 7 -48.31 26.41 -31.32
CA ARG A 7 -48.71 26.39 -29.90
C ARG A 7 -49.60 25.13 -29.69
N ARG A 8 -49.46 24.53 -28.51
CA ARG A 8 -50.45 23.92 -27.60
C ARG A 8 -51.94 23.98 -27.98
N TRP A 9 -52.66 22.87 -27.75
CA TRP A 9 -54.03 22.85 -27.18
C TRP A 9 -54.21 21.65 -26.22
N LEU A 10 -55.18 21.80 -25.32
CA LEU A 10 -55.39 21.18 -24.01
C LEU A 10 -56.53 20.12 -24.00
N SER A 11 -56.56 19.30 -22.93
CA SER A 11 -57.75 18.90 -22.12
C SER A 11 -58.47 17.53 -22.29
N LEU A 12 -58.45 16.77 -21.18
CA LEU A 12 -59.54 16.14 -20.38
C LEU A 12 -60.43 14.98 -20.90
N LEU A 13 -60.56 13.92 -20.06
CA LEU A 13 -61.79 13.24 -19.54
C LEU A 13 -61.38 11.88 -18.90
N ALA A 14 -61.48 11.64 -17.58
CA ALA A 14 -62.63 11.35 -16.70
C ALA A 14 -63.04 9.85 -16.64
N ALA A 15 -63.39 9.41 -15.41
CA ALA A 15 -63.39 8.05 -14.85
C ALA A 15 -64.75 7.29 -14.94
N THR A 16 -64.85 6.17 -14.18
CA THR A 16 -66.01 5.36 -13.71
C THR A 16 -66.45 4.15 -14.58
N VAL A 17 -66.89 2.97 -14.08
CA VAL A 17 -67.41 2.52 -12.75
C VAL A 17 -67.40 0.96 -12.61
N LEU A 18 -67.45 0.53 -11.33
CA LEU A 18 -67.74 -0.76 -10.68
C LEU A 18 -68.77 -1.74 -11.31
N THR A 19 -68.64 -3.04 -10.95
CA THR A 19 -69.76 -3.90 -10.50
C THR A 19 -69.36 -4.87 -9.37
N THR A 20 -70.34 -5.16 -8.52
CA THR A 20 -70.34 -5.68 -7.14
C THR A 20 -70.93 -7.09 -7.01
N SER A 21 -70.65 -7.83 -5.91
CA SER A 21 -71.55 -8.74 -5.13
C SER A 21 -70.78 -9.29 -3.90
N MET A 22 -71.00 -8.87 -2.64
CA MET A 22 -72.01 -9.28 -1.62
C MET A 22 -72.14 -10.81 -1.42
N LEU A 23 -72.29 -11.42 -0.24
CA LEU A 23 -72.11 -11.15 1.21
C LEU A 23 -72.59 -12.45 1.90
N ALA A 24 -71.91 -12.97 2.93
CA ALA A 24 -72.53 -13.83 3.95
C ALA A 24 -71.69 -13.84 5.26
N VAL A 25 -72.40 -13.74 6.38
CA VAL A 25 -71.93 -13.46 7.75
C VAL A 25 -71.97 -14.73 8.61
N GLY A 26 -71.02 -14.92 9.53
CA GLY A 26 -71.19 -15.75 10.75
C GLY A 26 -69.89 -16.30 11.36
N PRO A 27 -69.76 -16.45 12.70
CA PRO A 27 -68.53 -16.10 13.43
C PRO A 27 -67.69 -17.25 14.01
N ALA A 28 -66.44 -16.89 14.33
CA ALA A 28 -65.55 -17.36 15.41
C ALA A 28 -65.16 -18.86 15.53
N ALA A 29 -63.88 -19.15 15.24
CA ALA A 29 -63.04 -20.07 16.02
C ALA A 29 -61.56 -19.86 15.62
N GLY A 30 -60.67 -19.76 16.61
CA GLY A 30 -59.27 -19.37 16.40
C GLY A 30 -58.40 -20.43 15.73
N ALA A 31 -57.32 -19.99 15.08
CA ALA A 31 -56.09 -20.78 14.88
C ALA A 31 -54.93 -19.86 14.46
N ALA A 32 -53.84 -19.96 15.22
CA ALA A 32 -52.42 -19.72 14.92
C ALA A 32 -52.04 -18.62 13.90
N ALA A 33 -51.28 -17.64 14.38
CA ALA A 33 -50.44 -16.79 13.55
C ALA A 33 -49.45 -17.64 12.72
N PRO A 34 -49.25 -17.37 11.41
CA PRO A 34 -48.19 -18.03 10.66
C PRO A 34 -46.85 -17.48 11.15
N ALA A 35 -45.99 -18.39 11.59
CA ALA A 35 -44.59 -18.08 11.84
C ALA A 35 -43.96 -17.62 10.51
N ALA A 36 -43.62 -16.34 10.43
CA ALA A 36 -42.76 -15.84 9.38
C ALA A 36 -41.38 -16.47 9.56
N THR A 37 -41.06 -17.45 8.73
CA THR A 37 -39.67 -17.87 8.54
C THR A 37 -38.92 -16.67 7.95
N ALA A 38 -38.17 -15.97 8.81
CA ALA A 38 -37.13 -15.08 8.34
C ALA A 38 -36.14 -15.94 7.55
N ALA A 39 -36.19 -15.83 6.23
CA ALA A 39 -35.07 -16.24 5.40
C ALA A 39 -33.90 -15.37 5.86
N ALA A 40 -32.96 -15.98 6.59
CA ALA A 40 -31.67 -15.37 6.82
C ALA A 40 -31.08 -15.11 5.43
N ALA A 41 -30.98 -13.84 5.05
CA ALA A 41 -30.12 -13.45 3.95
C ALA A 41 -28.75 -14.03 4.29
N ALA A 42 -28.27 -14.98 3.49
CA ALA A 42 -26.89 -15.42 3.58
C ALA A 42 -26.06 -14.15 3.41
N ALA A 43 -25.33 -13.76 4.45
CA ALA A 43 -24.32 -12.74 4.31
C ALA A 43 -23.37 -13.21 3.21
N ASP A 44 -23.11 -12.37 2.21
CA ASP A 44 -22.05 -12.63 1.26
C ASP A 44 -20.79 -12.98 2.05
N PRO A 45 -20.05 -14.04 1.68
CA PRO A 45 -18.78 -14.33 2.33
C PRO A 45 -17.92 -13.07 2.19
N THR A 46 -17.59 -12.45 3.33
CA THR A 46 -16.67 -11.31 3.36
C THR A 46 -15.30 -11.85 2.99
N VAL A 47 -14.97 -11.81 1.69
CA VAL A 47 -13.59 -12.04 1.23
C VAL A 47 -12.73 -11.01 1.95
N GLU A 48 -11.65 -11.46 2.57
CA GLU A 48 -10.67 -10.58 3.21
C GLU A 48 -10.20 -9.53 2.20
N GLU A 49 -10.13 -8.26 2.63
CA GLU A 49 -9.61 -7.15 1.81
C GLU A 49 -8.18 -7.49 1.34
N PRO A 50 -7.94 -7.71 0.04
CA PRO A 50 -6.67 -8.28 -0.42
C PRO A 50 -5.48 -7.32 -0.29
N ALA A 51 -5.74 -6.01 -0.26
CA ALA A 51 -4.74 -4.97 -0.08
C ALA A 51 -5.30 -3.82 0.77
N PRO A 52 -5.24 -3.91 2.13
CA PRO A 52 -5.71 -2.82 2.99
C PRO A 52 -4.79 -1.57 2.95
N LEU A 53 -3.55 -1.73 2.47
CA LEU A 53 -2.59 -0.66 2.19
C LEU A 53 -2.16 -0.72 0.71
N PRO A 54 -1.68 0.39 0.12
CA PRO A 54 -1.32 0.44 -1.29
C PRO A 54 -0.37 -0.72 -1.66
N PRO A 55 -0.62 -1.46 -2.76
CA PRO A 55 0.24 -2.55 -3.17
C PRO A 55 1.70 -2.12 -3.39
N LEU A 56 2.64 -2.87 -2.79
CA LEU A 56 4.07 -2.78 -3.06
C LEU A 56 4.49 -3.98 -3.90
N GLY A 57 5.09 -3.78 -5.07
CA GLY A 57 5.40 -4.89 -5.96
C GLY A 57 6.29 -4.54 -7.15
N TRP A 58 6.25 -5.42 -8.15
CA TRP A 58 6.95 -5.27 -9.41
C TRP A 58 6.06 -5.77 -10.54
N ASN A 59 6.17 -5.14 -11.71
CA ASN A 59 5.48 -5.53 -12.92
C ASN A 59 6.47 -5.57 -14.11
N SER A 60 6.28 -6.55 -15.00
CA SER A 60 7.19 -6.80 -16.12
C SER A 60 7.14 -5.77 -17.26
N TRP A 61 6.10 -4.95 -17.37
CA TRP A 61 5.81 -4.17 -18.58
C TRP A 61 6.89 -3.12 -18.93
N ASN A 62 7.21 -2.21 -17.99
CA ASN A 62 8.01 -1.02 -18.30
C ASN A 62 9.41 -1.32 -18.87
N THR A 63 10.03 -2.44 -18.47
CA THR A 63 11.35 -2.82 -18.98
C THR A 63 11.28 -3.84 -20.11
N PHE A 64 10.35 -4.79 -20.04
CA PHE A 64 10.40 -5.97 -20.91
C PHE A 64 9.35 -5.96 -22.02
N TYR A 65 8.27 -5.20 -21.88
CA TYR A 65 7.11 -5.28 -22.77
C TYR A 65 6.70 -6.76 -22.99
N CYS A 66 6.65 -7.23 -24.24
CA CYS A 66 6.41 -8.62 -24.57
C CYS A 66 7.65 -9.53 -24.49
N ASP A 67 8.86 -9.06 -24.19
CA ASP A 67 10.07 -9.89 -24.06
C ASP A 67 10.18 -10.52 -22.67
N ILE A 68 9.16 -11.28 -22.30
CA ILE A 68 9.02 -11.95 -21.01
C ILE A 68 8.99 -13.47 -21.18
N ASN A 69 9.58 -14.17 -20.21
CA ASN A 69 9.52 -15.62 -20.11
C ASN A 69 9.58 -16.07 -18.65
N GLU A 70 9.31 -17.34 -18.42
CA GLU A 70 9.26 -17.94 -17.09
C GLU A 70 10.59 -17.81 -16.33
N GLN A 71 11.72 -18.05 -16.99
CA GLN A 71 13.04 -17.96 -16.34
C GLN A 71 13.29 -16.54 -15.83
N MET A 72 13.05 -15.55 -16.68
CA MET A 72 13.14 -14.13 -16.33
C MET A 72 12.30 -13.80 -15.08
N VAL A 73 11.02 -14.19 -15.04
CA VAL A 73 10.14 -13.87 -13.91
C VAL A 73 10.63 -14.53 -12.62
N ARG A 74 11.14 -15.77 -12.70
CA ARG A 74 11.73 -16.47 -11.55
C ARG A 74 12.97 -15.74 -11.02
N GLU A 75 13.88 -15.35 -11.91
CA GLU A 75 15.09 -14.58 -11.57
C GLU A 75 14.75 -13.22 -10.96
N THR A 76 13.70 -12.55 -11.47
CA THR A 76 13.22 -11.28 -10.90
C THR A 76 12.61 -11.47 -9.51
N ALA A 77 11.84 -12.54 -9.28
CA ALA A 77 11.33 -12.87 -7.96
C ALA A 77 12.48 -13.15 -6.96
N ASP A 78 13.51 -13.87 -7.40
CA ASP A 78 14.72 -14.08 -6.61
C ASP A 78 15.44 -12.77 -6.30
N ALA A 79 15.58 -11.89 -7.29
CA ALA A 79 16.21 -10.58 -7.14
C ALA A 79 15.42 -9.67 -6.18
N MET A 80 14.10 -9.71 -6.19
CA MET A 80 13.26 -8.97 -5.24
C MET A 80 13.54 -9.40 -3.80
N VAL A 81 13.74 -10.70 -3.54
CA VAL A 81 14.13 -11.20 -2.21
C VAL A 81 15.57 -10.82 -1.88
N SER A 82 16.53 -11.14 -2.75
CA SER A 82 17.96 -10.98 -2.45
C SER A 82 18.41 -9.52 -2.37
N SER A 83 17.70 -8.61 -3.04
CA SER A 83 17.93 -7.16 -2.94
C SER A 83 17.42 -6.55 -1.63
N GLY A 84 16.58 -7.26 -0.88
CA GLY A 84 15.92 -6.73 0.31
C GLY A 84 14.65 -5.93 0.03
N MET A 85 14.19 -5.85 -1.23
CA MET A 85 12.88 -5.27 -1.56
C MET A 85 11.74 -6.05 -0.91
N ALA A 86 11.82 -7.38 -0.89
CA ALA A 86 10.84 -8.20 -0.18
C ALA A 86 10.77 -7.85 1.32
N ALA A 87 11.93 -7.73 1.96
CA ALA A 87 12.00 -7.25 3.34
C ALA A 87 11.46 -5.82 3.47
N ALA A 88 11.62 -4.98 2.43
CA ALA A 88 11.11 -3.62 2.33
C ALA A 88 9.57 -3.53 2.33
N GLY A 89 8.88 -4.61 1.97
CA GLY A 89 7.42 -4.71 1.90
C GLY A 89 6.91 -5.04 0.51
N TYR A 90 7.77 -5.03 -0.52
CA TYR A 90 7.40 -5.41 -1.89
C TYR A 90 7.06 -6.89 -1.94
N GLN A 91 5.85 -7.20 -2.34
CA GLN A 91 5.32 -8.56 -2.26
C GLN A 91 4.71 -9.06 -3.56
N TYR A 92 4.22 -8.19 -4.45
CA TYR A 92 3.57 -8.63 -5.69
C TYR A 92 4.59 -8.76 -6.84
N VAL A 93 4.57 -9.90 -7.55
CA VAL A 93 5.29 -10.12 -8.81
C VAL A 93 4.26 -10.31 -9.91
N VAL A 94 4.03 -9.26 -10.70
CA VAL A 94 2.97 -9.21 -11.72
C VAL A 94 3.55 -9.52 -13.09
N VAL A 95 3.07 -10.60 -13.71
CA VAL A 95 3.33 -10.93 -15.12
C VAL A 95 2.33 -10.16 -15.97
N ASP A 96 2.82 -9.16 -16.70
CA ASP A 96 1.99 -8.31 -17.56
C ASP A 96 1.62 -9.02 -18.87
N ASP A 97 1.15 -8.27 -19.87
CA ASP A 97 0.65 -8.81 -21.15
C ASP A 97 1.66 -9.74 -21.87
N CYS A 98 1.21 -10.45 -22.90
CA CYS A 98 1.98 -11.34 -23.74
C CYS A 98 2.39 -12.69 -23.10
N TRP A 99 1.81 -13.04 -21.93
CA TRP A 99 1.91 -14.38 -21.33
C TRP A 99 0.94 -15.40 -21.97
N MET A 100 -0.19 -14.92 -22.48
CA MET A 100 -1.33 -15.73 -22.91
C MET A 100 -1.22 -16.15 -24.39
N GLN A 101 -1.69 -17.35 -24.71
CA GLN A 101 -1.86 -17.83 -26.09
C GLN A 101 -3.02 -17.12 -26.79
N ASP A 102 -2.93 -17.02 -28.11
CA ASP A 102 -3.98 -16.43 -28.95
C ASP A 102 -5.16 -17.40 -29.19
N THR A 103 -5.16 -18.58 -28.53
CA THR A 103 -6.27 -19.55 -28.54
C THR A 103 -6.53 -20.13 -27.15
N ARG A 104 -7.80 -20.36 -26.83
CA ARG A 104 -8.25 -21.13 -25.66
C ARG A 104 -8.10 -22.64 -25.91
N ASP A 105 -8.12 -23.44 -24.85
CA ASP A 105 -8.20 -24.90 -24.97
C ASP A 105 -9.61 -25.36 -25.40
N ALA A 106 -9.80 -26.67 -25.58
CA ALA A 106 -11.07 -27.25 -25.99
C ALA A 106 -12.21 -27.06 -24.96
N ASN A 107 -11.89 -26.75 -23.70
CA ASN A 107 -12.83 -26.47 -22.63
C ASN A 107 -13.06 -24.95 -22.45
N GLY A 108 -12.46 -24.11 -23.30
CA GLY A 108 -12.55 -22.67 -23.21
C GLY A 108 -11.60 -22.03 -22.20
N ASN A 109 -10.64 -22.76 -21.61
CA ASN A 109 -9.70 -22.18 -20.65
C ASN A 109 -8.57 -21.41 -21.36
N LEU A 110 -8.06 -20.38 -20.67
CA LEU A 110 -6.85 -19.68 -21.07
C LEU A 110 -5.64 -20.61 -21.02
N ARG A 111 -4.68 -20.35 -21.92
CA ARG A 111 -3.43 -21.11 -22.02
C ARG A 111 -2.25 -20.16 -21.97
N ALA A 112 -1.22 -20.52 -21.23
CA ALA A 112 0.07 -19.82 -21.29
C ALA A 112 0.80 -20.14 -22.61
N ARG A 113 1.58 -19.18 -23.11
CA ARG A 113 2.51 -19.39 -24.23
C ARG A 113 3.58 -20.39 -23.82
N THR A 114 3.55 -21.61 -24.35
CA THR A 114 4.42 -22.71 -23.92
C THR A 114 5.88 -22.53 -24.31
N ASP A 115 6.15 -21.70 -25.31
CA ASP A 115 7.48 -21.25 -25.70
C ASP A 115 8.11 -20.27 -24.70
N ARG A 116 7.28 -19.59 -23.89
CA ARG A 116 7.71 -18.60 -22.88
C ARG A 116 7.56 -19.10 -21.46
N PHE A 117 6.46 -19.78 -21.18
CA PHE A 117 6.04 -20.31 -19.89
C PHE A 117 5.80 -21.82 -20.00
N PRO A 118 6.85 -22.61 -20.27
CA PRO A 118 6.72 -24.05 -20.55
C PRO A 118 6.12 -24.85 -19.39
N SER A 119 6.25 -24.40 -18.14
CA SER A 119 5.63 -25.08 -16.99
C SER A 119 4.18 -24.62 -16.70
N GLY A 120 3.73 -23.55 -17.35
CA GLY A 120 2.42 -22.93 -17.14
C GLY A 120 2.35 -21.99 -15.93
N MET A 121 1.30 -21.16 -15.88
CA MET A 121 1.21 -20.07 -14.89
C MET A 121 1.06 -20.54 -13.46
N LYS A 122 0.38 -21.69 -13.23
CA LYS A 122 0.28 -22.25 -11.87
C LYS A 122 1.66 -22.58 -11.28
N ALA A 123 2.52 -23.24 -12.05
CA ALA A 123 3.84 -23.64 -11.57
C ALA A 123 4.78 -22.45 -11.36
N LEU A 124 4.56 -21.35 -12.10
CA LEU A 124 5.21 -20.07 -11.84
C LEU A 124 4.68 -19.41 -10.55
N GLY A 125 3.35 -19.39 -10.36
CA GLY A 125 2.72 -18.90 -9.13
C GLY A 125 3.20 -19.65 -7.89
N ASP A 126 3.20 -20.99 -7.94
CA ASP A 126 3.70 -21.86 -6.86
C ASP A 126 5.18 -21.53 -6.51
N TYR A 127 6.01 -21.17 -7.50
CA TYR A 127 7.39 -20.74 -7.26
C TYR A 127 7.47 -19.39 -6.55
N ILE A 128 6.70 -18.40 -7.02
CA ILE A 128 6.65 -17.06 -6.44
C ILE A 128 6.17 -17.15 -4.98
N HIS A 129 5.12 -17.94 -4.70
CA HIS A 129 4.67 -18.22 -3.33
C HIS A 129 5.75 -18.90 -2.49
N GLY A 130 6.53 -19.81 -3.07
CA GLY A 130 7.68 -20.45 -2.41
C GLY A 130 8.78 -19.47 -1.97
N LYS A 131 8.78 -18.24 -2.49
CA LYS A 131 9.67 -17.14 -2.07
C LYS A 131 9.05 -16.22 -1.01
N GLY A 132 7.82 -16.50 -0.58
CA GLY A 132 7.04 -15.63 0.30
C GLY A 132 6.47 -14.39 -0.41
N LEU A 133 6.44 -14.40 -1.73
CA LEU A 133 5.87 -13.34 -2.57
C LEU A 133 4.47 -13.74 -3.06
N LYS A 134 3.75 -12.80 -3.65
CA LYS A 134 2.40 -12.93 -4.20
C LYS A 134 2.44 -12.86 -5.73
N PHE A 135 1.66 -13.71 -6.39
CA PHE A 135 1.66 -13.85 -7.84
C PHE A 135 0.59 -12.98 -8.51
N GLY A 136 0.98 -12.11 -9.43
CA GLY A 136 0.07 -11.29 -10.22
C GLY A 136 0.05 -11.66 -11.70
N ILE A 137 -1.09 -11.42 -12.35
CA ILE A 137 -1.30 -11.71 -13.78
C ILE A 137 -2.05 -10.58 -14.47
N TYR A 138 -1.91 -10.48 -15.79
CA TYR A 138 -2.60 -9.51 -16.63
C TYR A 138 -3.77 -10.11 -17.42
N HIS A 139 -4.81 -9.30 -17.65
CA HIS A 139 -5.96 -9.62 -18.48
C HIS A 139 -6.59 -8.38 -19.14
N ALA A 140 -7.65 -8.56 -19.97
CA ALA A 140 -8.47 -7.46 -20.53
C ALA A 140 -9.97 -7.85 -20.62
N PRO A 141 -10.94 -6.93 -20.44
CA PRO A 141 -12.35 -7.27 -20.28
C PRO A 141 -13.07 -7.56 -21.60
N ARG A 142 -12.48 -7.12 -22.72
CA ARG A 142 -13.00 -7.32 -24.08
C ARG A 142 -12.41 -8.58 -24.71
N GLU A 143 -12.49 -8.70 -26.03
CA GLU A 143 -12.07 -9.89 -26.78
C GLU A 143 -10.54 -10.02 -26.84
N LYS A 144 -9.80 -8.92 -26.74
CA LYS A 144 -8.34 -8.86 -26.96
C LYS A 144 -7.63 -8.20 -25.79
N THR A 145 -6.44 -8.69 -25.47
CA THR A 145 -5.46 -7.92 -24.69
C THR A 145 -4.89 -6.77 -25.52
N CYS A 146 -4.08 -5.90 -24.90
CA CYS A 146 -3.49 -4.75 -25.56
C CYS A 146 -2.54 -5.20 -26.67
N ASN A 147 -1.64 -6.14 -26.39
CA ASN A 147 -0.80 -6.77 -27.38
C ASN A 147 -1.63 -7.41 -28.50
N GLN A 148 -2.69 -8.16 -28.18
CA GLN A 148 -3.52 -8.77 -29.22
C GLN A 148 -4.24 -7.74 -30.09
N TYR A 149 -4.67 -6.62 -29.51
CA TYR A 149 -5.30 -5.53 -30.23
C TYR A 149 -4.30 -4.84 -31.15
N PHE A 150 -3.19 -4.31 -30.62
CA PHE A 150 -2.21 -3.53 -31.38
C PHE A 150 -1.40 -4.36 -32.38
N ALA A 151 -1.09 -5.62 -32.06
CA ALA A 151 -0.41 -6.54 -32.98
C ALA A 151 -1.37 -7.26 -33.95
N ASN A 152 -2.67 -6.92 -33.92
CA ASN A 152 -3.71 -7.53 -34.74
C ASN A 152 -3.74 -9.07 -34.68
N LEU A 153 -3.59 -9.62 -33.48
CA LEU A 153 -3.65 -11.06 -33.22
C LEU A 153 -5.09 -11.52 -32.91
N PRO A 154 -5.38 -12.84 -32.97
CA PRO A 154 -6.64 -13.38 -32.48
C PRO A 154 -6.88 -13.03 -31.01
N GLY A 155 -8.13 -12.77 -30.64
CA GLY A 155 -8.52 -12.40 -29.29
C GLY A 155 -8.92 -13.59 -28.44
N THR A 156 -8.38 -13.66 -27.22
CA THR A 156 -8.70 -14.71 -26.24
C THR A 156 -8.98 -14.18 -24.85
N SER A 157 -9.29 -12.89 -24.72
CA SER A 157 -9.51 -12.27 -23.42
C SER A 157 -10.94 -12.51 -22.88
N SER A 158 -11.36 -11.78 -21.83
CA SER A 158 -12.46 -12.16 -20.93
C SER A 158 -13.88 -12.10 -21.49
N ASN A 159 -14.13 -11.51 -22.67
CA ASN A 159 -15.50 -11.29 -23.15
C ASN A 159 -16.32 -12.61 -23.21
N GLY A 160 -17.27 -12.78 -22.28
CA GLY A 160 -18.11 -13.97 -22.15
C GLY A 160 -17.50 -15.14 -21.35
N TYR A 161 -16.29 -14.96 -20.81
CA TYR A 161 -15.54 -15.97 -20.04
C TYR A 161 -15.18 -15.48 -18.62
N GLU A 162 -15.74 -14.37 -18.14
CA GLU A 162 -15.28 -13.67 -16.93
C GLU A 162 -15.25 -14.58 -15.70
N THR A 163 -16.32 -15.33 -15.45
CA THR A 163 -16.41 -16.30 -14.34
C THR A 163 -15.45 -17.47 -14.52
N GLN A 164 -15.26 -17.96 -15.74
CA GLN A 164 -14.36 -19.07 -16.01
C GLN A 164 -12.90 -18.65 -15.80
N ASP A 165 -12.52 -17.48 -16.29
CA ASP A 165 -11.18 -16.94 -16.18
C ASP A 165 -10.83 -16.56 -14.74
N ALA A 166 -11.77 -15.94 -14.00
CA ALA A 166 -11.61 -15.67 -12.56
C ALA A 166 -11.36 -16.96 -11.75
N ASN A 167 -12.17 -18.00 -11.97
CA ASN A 167 -11.98 -19.30 -11.31
C ASN A 167 -10.63 -19.95 -11.70
N LEU A 168 -10.21 -19.80 -12.95
CA LEU A 168 -8.93 -20.31 -13.41
C LEU A 168 -7.76 -19.59 -12.71
N PHE A 169 -7.81 -18.27 -12.61
CA PHE A 169 -6.81 -17.48 -11.87
C PHE A 169 -6.76 -17.86 -10.39
N ALA A 170 -7.90 -18.02 -9.73
CA ALA A 170 -7.96 -18.52 -8.35
C ALA A 170 -7.35 -19.93 -8.22
N SER A 171 -7.60 -20.82 -9.18
CA SER A 171 -7.03 -22.18 -9.19
C SER A 171 -5.51 -22.21 -9.39
N TRP A 172 -4.96 -21.18 -10.02
CA TRP A 172 -3.50 -20.99 -10.18
C TRP A 172 -2.85 -20.30 -8.99
N GLY A 173 -3.65 -19.85 -8.02
CA GLY A 173 -3.15 -19.12 -6.85
C GLY A 173 -2.81 -17.66 -7.16
N VAL A 174 -3.41 -17.05 -8.17
CA VAL A 174 -3.23 -15.61 -8.44
C VAL A 174 -3.70 -14.78 -7.24
N ASP A 175 -2.93 -13.77 -6.87
CA ASP A 175 -3.19 -12.83 -5.76
C ASP A 175 -3.44 -11.40 -6.25
N TYR A 176 -3.17 -11.13 -7.53
CA TYR A 176 -3.30 -9.82 -8.14
C TYR A 176 -3.68 -9.96 -9.62
N VAL A 177 -4.68 -9.21 -10.09
CA VAL A 177 -5.03 -9.12 -11.51
C VAL A 177 -4.98 -7.68 -11.98
N LYS A 178 -4.13 -7.38 -12.97
CA LYS A 178 -4.23 -6.15 -13.79
C LYS A 178 -5.22 -6.40 -14.93
N HIS A 179 -6.17 -5.50 -15.13
CA HIS A 179 -7.23 -5.64 -16.12
C HIS A 179 -7.34 -4.39 -16.97
N ASP A 180 -7.03 -4.52 -18.26
CA ASP A 180 -6.71 -3.36 -19.09
C ASP A 180 -7.75 -3.08 -20.18
N TRP A 181 -8.07 -1.81 -20.42
CA TRP A 181 -9.02 -1.38 -21.44
C TRP A 181 -8.30 -0.98 -22.73
N CYS A 182 -8.05 -1.96 -23.59
CA CYS A 182 -7.18 -1.78 -24.76
C CYS A 182 -7.90 -1.33 -26.05
N ASP A 183 -9.22 -1.16 -25.99
CA ASP A 183 -10.05 -0.86 -27.17
C ASP A 183 -10.51 0.61 -27.09
N PRO A 184 -10.24 1.45 -28.10
CA PRO A 184 -10.66 2.85 -28.07
C PRO A 184 -12.20 3.01 -28.10
N ARG A 185 -12.95 1.92 -28.32
CA ARG A 185 -14.41 1.91 -28.28
C ARG A 185 -14.93 1.69 -26.87
N GLY A 186 -16.01 2.40 -26.58
CA GLY A 186 -16.85 2.18 -25.42
C GLY A 186 -16.99 3.44 -24.59
N THR A 187 -18.11 3.52 -23.87
CA THR A 187 -18.35 4.64 -22.94
C THR A 187 -17.77 4.31 -21.57
N VAL A 188 -17.51 5.32 -20.74
CA VAL A 188 -17.10 5.11 -19.34
C VAL A 188 -18.09 4.23 -18.55
N THR A 189 -19.39 4.29 -18.89
CA THR A 189 -20.42 3.42 -18.31
C THR A 189 -20.23 1.95 -18.73
N GLU A 190 -19.85 1.70 -19.97
CA GLU A 190 -19.56 0.35 -20.47
C GLU A 190 -18.27 -0.20 -19.83
N GLN A 191 -17.24 0.63 -19.71
CA GLN A 191 -16.01 0.29 -18.99
C GLN A 191 -16.32 -0.14 -17.56
N ALA A 192 -17.03 0.70 -16.81
CA ALA A 192 -17.42 0.40 -15.44
C ALA A 192 -18.24 -0.90 -15.35
N ALA A 193 -19.19 -1.14 -16.28
CA ALA A 193 -20.00 -2.35 -16.29
C ALA A 193 -19.16 -3.62 -16.51
N LEU A 194 -18.22 -3.60 -17.47
CA LEU A 194 -17.39 -4.77 -17.77
C LEU A 194 -16.32 -5.02 -16.70
N PHE A 195 -15.67 -3.96 -16.18
CA PHE A 195 -14.76 -4.10 -15.06
C PHE A 195 -15.47 -4.62 -13.81
N LYS A 196 -16.67 -4.11 -13.51
CA LYS A 196 -17.48 -4.62 -12.40
C LYS A 196 -17.81 -6.09 -12.59
N LYS A 197 -18.22 -6.51 -13.79
CA LYS A 197 -18.57 -7.91 -14.07
C LYS A 197 -17.42 -8.87 -13.74
N PHE A 198 -16.19 -8.51 -14.12
CA PHE A 198 -15.02 -9.33 -13.80
C PHE A 198 -14.60 -9.21 -12.32
N GLY A 199 -14.71 -8.02 -11.70
CA GLY A 199 -14.46 -7.84 -10.27
C GLY A 199 -15.41 -8.67 -9.39
N ASP A 200 -16.69 -8.72 -9.74
CA ASP A 200 -17.68 -9.59 -9.09
C ASP A 200 -17.31 -11.07 -9.26
N ALA A 201 -16.82 -11.46 -10.45
CA ALA A 201 -16.36 -12.83 -10.70
C ALA A 201 -15.12 -13.19 -9.86
N LEU A 202 -14.15 -12.29 -9.69
CA LEU A 202 -13.00 -12.48 -8.81
C LEU A 202 -13.44 -12.66 -7.36
N LYS A 203 -14.31 -11.79 -6.85
CA LYS A 203 -14.87 -11.90 -5.49
C LYS A 203 -15.59 -13.24 -5.27
N ALA A 204 -16.35 -13.70 -6.27
CA ALA A 204 -17.07 -14.97 -6.20
C ALA A 204 -16.16 -16.22 -6.10
N THR A 205 -14.86 -16.10 -6.43
CA THR A 205 -13.90 -17.21 -6.25
C THR A 205 -13.60 -17.52 -4.79
N GLY A 206 -13.84 -16.56 -3.89
CA GLY A 206 -13.51 -16.66 -2.47
C GLY A 206 -12.01 -16.49 -2.13
N ARG A 207 -11.14 -16.30 -3.14
CA ARG A 207 -9.73 -15.97 -2.94
C ARG A 207 -9.57 -14.44 -2.87
N PRO A 208 -8.82 -13.90 -1.88
CA PRO A 208 -8.43 -12.50 -1.90
C PRO A 208 -7.49 -12.22 -3.08
N ILE A 209 -7.98 -11.48 -4.08
CA ILE A 209 -7.22 -11.11 -5.28
C ILE A 209 -7.31 -9.60 -5.44
N VAL A 210 -6.17 -8.92 -5.42
CA VAL A 210 -6.10 -7.48 -5.70
C VAL A 210 -6.54 -7.24 -7.13
N TYR A 211 -7.50 -6.36 -7.33
CA TYR A 211 -8.03 -6.05 -8.64
C TYR A 211 -7.66 -4.63 -9.08
N SER A 212 -6.68 -4.58 -9.98
CA SER A 212 -6.14 -3.37 -10.59
C SER A 212 -6.73 -3.18 -11.97
N ILE A 213 -7.45 -2.08 -12.19
CA ILE A 213 -8.04 -1.77 -13.49
C ILE A 213 -7.30 -0.63 -14.18
N ASN A 214 -7.15 -0.73 -15.49
CA ASN A 214 -6.69 0.37 -16.32
C ASN A 214 -7.76 0.77 -17.34
N PRO A 215 -8.53 1.84 -17.08
CA PRO A 215 -9.56 2.28 -18.01
C PRO A 215 -9.03 3.27 -19.07
N ASN A 216 -7.71 3.49 -19.20
CA ASN A 216 -7.16 4.60 -20.02
C ASN A 216 -6.13 4.18 -21.09
N SER A 217 -5.99 2.90 -21.42
CA SER A 217 -5.01 2.46 -22.43
C SER A 217 -5.31 2.98 -23.83
N ALA A 218 -4.42 3.85 -24.34
CA ALA A 218 -4.43 4.39 -25.71
C ALA A 218 -5.76 5.04 -26.15
N HIS A 219 -6.38 5.78 -25.23
CA HIS A 219 -7.50 6.68 -25.52
C HIS A 219 -7.59 7.77 -24.44
N SER A 220 -8.47 8.76 -24.65
CA SER A 220 -8.69 9.85 -23.69
C SER A 220 -8.99 9.35 -22.26
N ASN A 221 -8.36 9.95 -21.26
CA ASN A 221 -8.51 9.62 -19.85
C ASN A 221 -9.99 9.64 -19.40
N THR A 222 -10.49 8.50 -18.98
CA THR A 222 -11.86 8.34 -18.46
C THR A 222 -11.90 8.32 -16.94
N ALA A 223 -10.79 7.95 -16.29
CA ALA A 223 -10.73 7.82 -14.84
C ALA A 223 -11.22 9.07 -14.07
N PRO A 224 -10.85 10.32 -14.44
CA PRO A 224 -11.34 11.52 -13.76
C PRO A 224 -12.86 11.75 -13.91
N THR A 225 -13.52 11.05 -14.83
CA THR A 225 -14.94 11.27 -15.18
C THR A 225 -15.90 10.33 -14.46
N TYR A 226 -15.38 9.36 -13.69
CA TYR A 226 -16.19 8.36 -12.99
C TYR A 226 -15.61 8.07 -11.60
N SER A 227 -16.33 8.46 -10.55
CA SER A 227 -15.88 8.28 -9.16
C SER A 227 -16.15 6.88 -8.59
N GLY A 228 -16.85 6.02 -9.33
CA GLY A 228 -17.32 4.71 -8.84
C GLY A 228 -16.33 3.56 -8.98
N TRP A 229 -15.11 3.79 -9.49
CA TRP A 229 -14.13 2.72 -9.76
C TRP A 229 -13.85 1.85 -8.52
N GLY A 230 -13.71 2.50 -7.36
CA GLY A 230 -13.45 1.83 -6.08
C GLY A 230 -14.60 0.94 -5.57
N GLU A 231 -15.79 0.96 -6.19
CA GLU A 231 -16.88 0.05 -5.79
C GLU A 231 -16.61 -1.41 -6.20
N PHE A 232 -15.81 -1.60 -7.24
CA PHE A 232 -15.58 -2.92 -7.83
C PHE A 232 -14.11 -3.24 -8.09
N ALA A 233 -13.19 -2.30 -7.92
CA ALA A 233 -11.74 -2.50 -8.02
C ALA A 233 -11.02 -1.92 -6.80
N ASP A 234 -9.85 -2.46 -6.51
CA ASP A 234 -9.02 -2.01 -5.38
C ASP A 234 -8.11 -0.85 -5.82
N MET A 235 -7.76 -0.78 -7.10
CA MET A 235 -7.02 0.35 -7.67
C MET A 235 -7.39 0.60 -9.12
N TRP A 236 -7.32 1.86 -9.57
CA TRP A 236 -7.66 2.26 -10.94
C TRP A 236 -6.67 3.28 -11.48
N ARG A 237 -6.14 3.02 -12.69
CA ARG A 237 -5.25 3.95 -13.39
C ARG A 237 -5.93 5.30 -13.61
N THR A 238 -5.22 6.39 -13.36
CA THR A 238 -5.78 7.76 -13.48
C THR A 238 -5.50 8.43 -14.82
N SER A 239 -4.49 7.98 -15.53
CA SER A 239 -4.02 8.53 -16.81
C SER A 239 -3.70 7.42 -17.81
N GLU A 240 -3.36 7.81 -19.04
CA GLU A 240 -2.58 7.00 -19.97
C GLU A 240 -1.25 6.54 -19.33
N ASP A 241 -0.55 5.61 -19.99
CA ASP A 241 0.70 5.03 -19.55
C ASP A 241 1.76 6.12 -19.27
N LEU A 242 2.46 5.93 -18.15
CA LEU A 242 3.58 6.75 -17.77
C LEU A 242 4.76 6.49 -18.73
N ASP A 243 5.46 7.55 -19.11
CA ASP A 243 6.76 7.47 -19.80
C ASP A 243 7.88 7.62 -18.76
N ASP A 244 9.09 7.14 -19.07
CA ASP A 244 10.26 7.29 -18.19
C ASP A 244 10.93 8.67 -18.32
N ALA A 245 10.08 9.70 -18.31
CA ALA A 245 10.45 11.09 -18.44
C ALA A 245 9.91 11.93 -17.28
N TRP A 246 10.65 12.96 -16.88
CA TRP A 246 10.17 13.94 -15.90
C TRP A 246 8.89 14.64 -16.36
N SER A 247 8.88 15.06 -17.63
CA SER A 247 7.73 15.64 -18.31
C SER A 247 7.74 15.26 -19.79
N THR A 248 6.58 14.92 -20.33
CA THR A 248 6.39 14.71 -21.79
C THR A 248 5.74 15.93 -22.46
N GLY A 249 5.27 16.89 -21.67
CA GLY A 249 4.44 17.99 -22.14
C GLY A 249 3.01 17.57 -22.53
N CYS A 250 2.59 16.36 -22.17
CA CYS A 250 1.23 15.88 -22.40
C CYS A 250 0.23 16.71 -21.59
N SER A 251 -0.81 17.23 -22.23
CA SER A 251 -1.88 17.92 -21.51
C SER A 251 -2.67 16.90 -20.67
N PRO A 252 -3.15 17.23 -19.44
CA PRO A 252 -3.93 16.31 -18.61
C PRO A 252 -5.18 15.70 -19.28
N SER A 253 -5.72 16.38 -20.29
CA SER A 253 -6.89 15.96 -21.07
C SER A 253 -6.56 15.31 -22.42
N ALA A 254 -5.28 15.22 -22.78
CA ALA A 254 -4.84 14.64 -24.03
C ALA A 254 -4.63 13.13 -23.92
N ASP A 255 -4.72 12.48 -25.07
CA ASP A 255 -4.41 11.05 -25.25
C ASP A 255 -2.94 10.93 -25.69
N CYS A 256 -2.04 10.90 -24.69
CA CYS A 256 -0.61 10.73 -24.87
C CYS A 256 0.02 10.15 -23.60
N PHE A 257 1.19 9.52 -23.76
CA PHE A 257 2.00 9.11 -22.63
C PHE A 257 2.36 10.29 -21.73
N VAL A 258 2.23 10.11 -20.43
CA VAL A 258 2.39 11.16 -19.44
C VAL A 258 3.77 11.07 -18.77
N GLY A 259 4.40 12.20 -18.48
CA GLY A 259 5.57 12.21 -17.62
C GLY A 259 5.20 12.20 -16.15
N ILE A 260 6.20 12.13 -15.28
CA ILE A 260 6.02 12.17 -13.82
C ILE A 260 5.18 13.37 -13.41
N THR A 261 5.47 14.57 -13.93
CA THR A 261 4.78 15.78 -13.51
C THR A 261 3.35 15.87 -14.02
N GLU A 262 3.08 15.35 -15.23
CA GLU A 262 1.72 15.32 -15.79
C GLU A 262 0.83 14.33 -15.00
N ALA A 263 1.38 13.19 -14.57
CA ALA A 263 0.66 12.23 -13.74
C ALA A 263 0.22 12.87 -12.41
N LEU A 264 1.06 13.71 -11.79
CA LEU A 264 0.72 14.46 -10.56
C LEU A 264 -0.45 15.42 -10.80
N ASP A 265 -0.48 16.10 -11.94
CA ASP A 265 -1.53 17.06 -12.27
C ASP A 265 -2.88 16.36 -12.53
N ILE A 266 -2.85 15.17 -13.13
CA ILE A 266 -4.07 14.39 -13.43
C ILE A 266 -4.67 13.80 -12.15
N ILE A 267 -3.84 13.29 -11.24
CA ILE A 267 -4.30 12.58 -10.04
C ILE A 267 -4.71 13.51 -8.89
N GLU A 268 -4.17 14.74 -8.82
CA GLU A 268 -4.42 15.67 -7.69
C GLU A 268 -5.93 15.89 -7.40
N PRO A 269 -6.80 16.13 -8.40
CA PRO A 269 -8.21 16.38 -8.15
C PRO A 269 -8.97 15.15 -7.62
N MET A 270 -8.41 13.95 -7.73
CA MET A 270 -9.05 12.68 -7.37
C MET A 270 -8.78 12.25 -5.92
N ARG A 271 -8.05 13.06 -5.14
CA ARG A 271 -7.57 12.72 -3.79
C ARG A 271 -8.63 12.21 -2.80
N GLU A 272 -9.88 12.63 -2.95
CA GLU A 272 -10.99 12.21 -2.08
C GLU A 272 -11.44 10.75 -2.34
N TRP A 273 -10.98 10.12 -3.43
CA TRP A 273 -11.37 8.76 -3.79
C TRP A 273 -10.40 7.71 -3.22
N THR A 274 -9.20 8.12 -2.82
CA THR A 274 -8.22 7.28 -2.14
C THR A 274 -8.62 7.05 -0.68
N GLN A 275 -8.70 5.78 -0.27
CA GLN A 275 -9.02 5.33 1.08
C GLN A 275 -8.52 3.88 1.27
N PRO A 276 -8.49 3.30 2.48
CA PRO A 276 -8.06 1.90 2.66
C PRO A 276 -8.79 0.93 1.73
N GLY A 277 -8.04 0.09 1.01
CA GLY A 277 -8.54 -0.83 -0.02
C GLY A 277 -8.88 -0.20 -1.38
N ARG A 278 -8.67 1.11 -1.57
CA ARG A 278 -9.09 1.84 -2.78
C ARG A 278 -8.09 2.92 -3.17
N TYR A 279 -7.37 2.72 -4.26
CA TYR A 279 -6.23 3.54 -4.64
C TYR A 279 -6.38 4.17 -6.01
N ASN A 280 -6.22 5.50 -6.09
CA ASN A 280 -5.86 6.13 -7.35
C ASN A 280 -4.47 5.61 -7.77
N ASP A 281 -4.32 5.17 -9.01
CA ASP A 281 -3.07 4.62 -9.54
C ASP A 281 -2.48 5.54 -10.63
N PRO A 282 -1.42 6.32 -10.32
CA PRO A 282 -0.71 7.14 -11.29
C PRO A 282 0.27 6.32 -12.17
N ASP A 283 0.10 4.99 -12.23
CA ASP A 283 0.90 4.01 -12.96
C ASP A 283 2.18 3.56 -12.25
N MET A 284 2.78 2.50 -12.83
CA MET A 284 3.98 1.83 -12.35
C MET A 284 5.19 2.78 -12.27
N LEU A 285 6.09 2.50 -11.33
CA LEU A 285 7.30 3.28 -11.13
C LEU A 285 8.28 3.14 -12.30
N MET A 286 8.77 4.28 -12.79
CA MET A 286 9.89 4.41 -13.71
C MET A 286 11.25 4.47 -13.01
N VAL A 287 11.27 4.29 -11.69
CA VAL A 287 12.48 4.33 -10.88
C VAL A 287 13.50 3.30 -11.38
N GLY A 288 14.61 3.76 -11.95
CA GLY A 288 15.66 2.91 -12.50
C GLY A 288 15.32 2.16 -13.80
N VAL A 289 14.16 2.41 -14.42
CA VAL A 289 13.82 1.87 -15.74
C VAL A 289 14.79 2.47 -16.77
N ARG A 290 15.53 1.61 -17.48
CA ARG A 290 16.52 1.99 -18.52
C ARG A 290 17.60 3.01 -18.08
N ASN A 291 17.64 3.39 -16.81
CA ASN A 291 18.42 4.50 -16.25
C ASN A 291 18.22 5.85 -16.97
N THR A 292 17.01 6.10 -17.47
CA THR A 292 16.63 7.35 -18.15
C THR A 292 16.44 8.51 -17.18
N LEU A 293 15.74 8.27 -16.07
CA LEU A 293 15.62 9.22 -14.98
C LEU A 293 16.93 9.36 -14.21
N THR A 294 17.31 10.59 -13.91
CA THR A 294 18.45 10.92 -13.04
C THR A 294 18.23 10.42 -11.61
N PRO A 295 19.29 10.26 -10.79
CA PRO A 295 19.14 9.91 -9.37
C PRO A 295 18.23 10.88 -8.59
N THR A 296 18.22 12.16 -8.97
CA THR A 296 17.36 13.19 -8.37
C THR A 296 15.89 12.95 -8.73
N GLU A 297 15.59 12.72 -10.01
CA GLU A 297 14.23 12.42 -10.47
C GLU A 297 13.70 11.10 -9.90
N ASN A 298 14.55 10.07 -9.79
CA ASN A 298 14.17 8.81 -9.13
C ASN A 298 13.68 9.03 -7.69
N ARG A 299 14.37 9.89 -6.92
CA ARG A 299 13.94 10.24 -5.54
C ARG A 299 12.66 11.06 -5.54
N ALA A 300 12.53 12.01 -6.46
CA ALA A 300 11.33 12.84 -6.59
C ALA A 300 10.10 11.98 -6.95
N HIS A 301 10.22 11.12 -7.94
CA HIS A 301 9.19 10.18 -8.38
C HIS A 301 8.73 9.27 -7.24
N GLN A 302 9.66 8.58 -6.56
CA GLN A 302 9.34 7.73 -5.41
C GLN A 302 8.65 8.50 -4.29
N SER A 303 9.13 9.71 -4.00
CA SER A 303 8.57 10.55 -2.93
C SER A 303 7.15 10.99 -3.24
N MET A 304 6.90 11.40 -4.48
CA MET A 304 5.58 11.87 -4.87
C MET A 304 4.57 10.73 -4.93
N TRP A 305 4.94 9.54 -5.41
CA TRP A 305 4.05 8.37 -5.33
C TRP A 305 3.71 8.02 -3.88
N ALA A 306 4.70 8.06 -2.97
CA ALA A 306 4.46 7.86 -1.55
C ALA A 306 3.54 8.92 -0.92
N MET A 307 3.69 10.18 -1.34
CA MET A 307 2.79 11.27 -0.95
C MET A 307 1.36 11.05 -1.47
N LEU A 308 1.18 10.30 -2.56
CA LEU A 308 -0.14 10.02 -3.10
C LEU A 308 -0.85 8.83 -2.43
N SER A 309 -0.15 8.04 -1.60
CA SER A 309 -0.59 6.68 -1.21
C SER A 309 -0.86 5.81 -2.45
N ALA A 310 -0.02 5.97 -3.47
CA ALA A 310 -0.15 5.24 -4.71
C ALA A 310 0.42 3.82 -4.57
N PRO A 311 -0.04 2.85 -5.37
CA PRO A 311 0.65 1.59 -5.52
C PRO A 311 2.12 1.82 -5.95
N LEU A 312 3.08 1.21 -5.24
CA LEU A 312 4.50 1.29 -5.57
C LEU A 312 4.91 0.01 -6.30
N ILE A 313 4.58 -0.03 -7.59
CA ILE A 313 4.88 -1.17 -8.48
C ILE A 313 6.12 -0.84 -9.30
N ALA A 314 7.27 -1.40 -8.93
CA ALA A 314 8.54 -1.22 -9.64
C ALA A 314 8.46 -1.76 -11.08
N GLY A 315 8.98 -1.00 -12.05
CA GLY A 315 9.00 -1.39 -13.46
C GLY A 315 10.39 -1.76 -14.01
N ASN A 316 11.46 -1.62 -13.23
CA ASN A 316 12.85 -1.82 -13.67
C ASN A 316 13.28 -3.30 -13.68
N ASP A 317 14.41 -3.62 -14.32
CA ASP A 317 15.04 -4.95 -14.21
C ASP A 317 15.74 -5.11 -12.85
N LEU A 318 15.07 -5.79 -11.91
CA LEU A 318 15.58 -5.99 -10.54
C LEU A 318 16.88 -6.79 -10.50
N ARG A 319 17.14 -7.63 -11.50
CA ARG A 319 18.34 -8.51 -11.55
C ARG A 319 19.62 -7.70 -11.75
N ASN A 320 19.50 -6.53 -12.37
CA ASN A 320 20.60 -5.62 -12.70
C ASN A 320 20.44 -4.24 -12.03
N MET A 321 19.65 -4.17 -10.96
CA MET A 321 19.37 -2.93 -10.25
C MET A 321 20.61 -2.36 -9.54
N SER A 322 20.89 -1.07 -9.76
CA SER A 322 22.01 -0.39 -9.09
C SER A 322 21.74 -0.19 -7.59
N ALA A 323 22.81 0.03 -6.82
CA ALA A 323 22.70 0.28 -5.38
C ALA A 323 21.90 1.55 -5.06
N ASP A 324 22.00 2.59 -5.90
CA ASP A 324 21.27 3.84 -5.72
C ASP A 324 19.77 3.66 -5.99
N VAL A 325 19.40 2.96 -7.07
CA VAL A 325 17.99 2.63 -7.38
C VAL A 325 17.40 1.78 -6.26
N ARG A 326 18.16 0.77 -5.79
CA ARG A 326 17.75 -0.04 -4.64
C ARG A 326 17.53 0.80 -3.38
N ALA A 327 18.42 1.75 -3.10
CA ALA A 327 18.30 2.63 -1.94
C ALA A 327 17.06 3.54 -2.04
N VAL A 328 16.68 3.98 -3.23
CA VAL A 328 15.43 4.72 -3.47
C VAL A 328 14.21 3.85 -3.18
N LEU A 329 14.12 2.68 -3.83
CA LEU A 329 12.97 1.78 -3.71
C LEU A 329 12.79 1.22 -2.28
N THR A 330 13.89 1.05 -1.53
CA THR A 330 13.87 0.44 -0.19
C THR A 330 13.99 1.44 0.96
N ASN A 331 13.90 2.76 0.69
CA ASN A 331 13.93 3.76 1.73
C ASN A 331 12.71 3.62 2.66
N ARG A 332 12.94 3.09 3.87
CA ARG A 332 11.88 2.80 4.85
C ARG A 332 11.11 4.02 5.30
N ASP A 333 11.74 5.18 5.37
CA ASP A 333 11.07 6.39 5.82
C ASP A 333 10.08 6.88 4.78
N VAL A 334 10.44 6.78 3.49
CA VAL A 334 9.55 7.13 2.36
C VAL A 334 8.43 6.10 2.23
N LEU A 335 8.75 4.81 2.33
CA LEU A 335 7.74 3.75 2.33
C LEU A 335 6.76 3.87 3.50
N ALA A 336 7.20 4.36 4.66
CA ALA A 336 6.30 4.62 5.78
C ALA A 336 5.33 5.80 5.54
N ILE A 337 5.68 6.75 4.67
CA ILE A 337 4.74 7.77 4.22
C ILE A 337 3.69 7.12 3.33
N ASP A 338 4.11 6.32 2.36
CA ASP A 338 3.21 5.60 1.44
C ASP A 338 2.22 4.70 2.19
N GLN A 339 2.75 3.87 3.08
CA GLN A 339 2.04 2.83 3.83
C GLN A 339 1.39 3.36 5.14
N ASP A 340 1.17 4.68 5.25
CA ASP A 340 0.46 5.26 6.39
C ASP A 340 -1.00 4.74 6.43
N PRO A 341 -1.51 4.29 7.59
CA PRO A 341 -2.81 3.62 7.66
C PRO A 341 -4.02 4.54 7.45
N LEU A 342 -3.84 5.87 7.35
CA LEU A 342 -4.93 6.72 6.86
C LEU A 342 -5.21 6.49 5.38
N VAL A 343 -4.23 5.99 4.62
CA VAL A 343 -4.34 5.79 3.17
C VAL A 343 -4.89 7.04 2.51
N ARG A 344 -4.29 8.18 2.85
CA ARG A 344 -4.72 9.49 2.38
C ARG A 344 -3.76 10.01 1.33
N GLN A 345 -4.28 10.45 0.20
CA GLN A 345 -3.50 11.17 -0.81
C GLN A 345 -3.15 12.59 -0.31
N ALA A 346 -1.95 13.07 -0.62
CA ALA A 346 -1.52 14.44 -0.31
C ALA A 346 -2.38 15.50 -1.01
N ASP A 347 -2.53 16.64 -0.35
CA ASP A 347 -3.05 17.87 -0.95
C ASP A 347 -1.89 18.70 -1.51
N ARG A 348 -2.01 19.21 -2.74
CA ARG A 348 -1.12 20.26 -3.26
C ARG A 348 -1.55 21.60 -2.65
N VAL A 349 -0.90 22.00 -1.56
CA VAL A 349 -1.29 23.20 -0.80
C VAL A 349 -0.78 24.51 -1.43
N ARG A 350 0.28 24.43 -2.25
CA ARG A 350 0.74 25.56 -3.06
C ARG A 350 1.34 25.10 -4.38
N ASP A 351 1.07 25.87 -5.43
CA ASP A 351 1.63 25.73 -6.77
C ASP A 351 2.08 27.11 -7.28
N ASP A 352 3.39 27.30 -7.40
CA ASP A 352 4.05 28.49 -7.93
C ASP A 352 4.65 28.23 -9.33
N GLY A 353 4.09 27.26 -10.07
CA GLY A 353 4.58 26.78 -11.37
C GLY A 353 5.72 25.78 -11.21
N ASP A 354 6.96 26.27 -11.19
CA ASP A 354 8.14 25.39 -11.07
C ASP A 354 8.39 24.89 -9.64
N ALA A 355 7.65 25.39 -8.65
CA ALA A 355 7.74 24.93 -7.27
C ALA A 355 6.38 24.67 -6.68
N GLU A 356 6.27 23.54 -6.01
CA GLU A 356 5.05 23.11 -5.35
C GLU A 356 5.33 22.71 -3.90
N VAL A 357 4.31 22.87 -3.07
CA VAL A 357 4.27 22.36 -1.70
C VAL A 357 3.10 21.39 -1.60
N TRP A 358 3.39 20.18 -1.15
CA TRP A 358 2.41 19.14 -0.91
C TRP A 358 2.41 18.73 0.56
N ALA A 359 1.23 18.49 1.10
CA ALA A 359 1.02 18.10 2.49
C ALA A 359 0.15 16.84 2.58
N LYS A 360 0.63 15.82 3.29
CA LYS A 360 -0.13 14.60 3.60
C LYS A 360 -0.23 14.42 5.11
N PRO A 361 -1.41 14.65 5.71
CA PRO A 361 -1.66 14.28 7.09
C PRO A 361 -1.49 12.77 7.29
N LEU A 362 -0.83 12.40 8.38
CA LEU A 362 -0.52 11.02 8.76
C LEU A 362 -1.32 10.60 9.99
N ALA A 363 -1.48 9.29 10.18
CA ALA A 363 -2.30 8.72 11.25
C ALA A 363 -1.86 9.14 12.66
N ASP A 364 -0.56 9.38 12.85
CA ASP A 364 0.03 9.77 14.13
C ASP A 364 -0.08 11.29 14.43
N GLY A 365 -0.79 12.05 13.58
CA GLY A 365 -0.94 13.50 13.69
C GLY A 365 0.23 14.30 13.11
N SER A 366 1.28 13.63 12.61
CA SER A 366 2.31 14.28 11.79
C SER A 366 1.77 14.65 10.42
N VAL A 367 2.53 15.48 9.71
CA VAL A 367 2.30 15.80 8.30
C VAL A 367 3.57 15.48 7.52
N ALA A 368 3.46 14.68 6.47
CA ALA A 368 4.50 14.59 5.46
C ALA A 368 4.42 15.83 4.55
N VAL A 369 5.55 16.45 4.28
CA VAL A 369 5.67 17.69 3.50
C VAL A 369 6.67 17.47 2.37
N ALA A 370 6.22 17.59 1.13
CA ALA A 370 7.10 17.56 -0.03
C ALA A 370 7.26 18.97 -0.60
N LEU A 371 8.51 19.42 -0.71
CA LEU A 371 8.89 20.63 -1.43
C LEU A 371 9.44 20.21 -2.79
N LEU A 372 8.58 20.28 -3.81
CA LEU A 372 8.87 19.75 -5.14
C LEU A 372 9.34 20.86 -6.07
N ASN A 373 10.45 20.64 -6.76
CA ASN A 373 10.94 21.52 -7.82
C ASN A 373 10.69 20.87 -9.17
N ARG A 374 9.74 21.40 -9.94
CA ARG A 374 9.42 20.97 -11.31
C ARG A 374 10.38 21.58 -12.35
N GLY A 375 11.02 22.69 -12.01
CA GLY A 375 11.87 23.46 -12.92
C GLY A 375 13.27 22.90 -13.13
N SER A 376 13.95 23.43 -14.14
CA SER A 376 15.27 22.99 -14.63
C SER A 376 16.47 23.56 -13.85
N GLY A 377 16.23 24.39 -12.83
CA GLY A 377 17.27 24.99 -12.00
C GLY A 377 17.04 24.74 -10.51
N SER A 378 18.11 24.73 -9.71
CA SER A 378 18.00 24.65 -8.25
C SER A 378 17.26 25.87 -7.70
N ARG A 379 16.36 25.67 -6.75
CA ARG A 379 15.60 26.76 -6.12
C ARG A 379 15.32 26.51 -4.63
N GLN A 380 15.21 27.60 -3.89
CA GLN A 380 14.76 27.52 -2.49
C GLN A 380 13.24 27.44 -2.48
N ILE A 381 12.72 26.46 -1.77
CA ILE A 381 11.29 26.29 -1.53
C ILE A 381 11.08 26.27 -0.03
N SER A 382 10.03 26.94 0.45
CA SER A 382 9.66 26.92 1.86
C SER A 382 8.15 26.82 2.03
N THR A 383 7.72 26.37 3.19
CA THR A 383 6.30 26.39 3.59
C THR A 383 6.18 26.75 5.06
N THR A 384 5.04 27.30 5.44
CA THR A 384 4.71 27.56 6.84
C THR A 384 4.00 26.36 7.46
N LEU A 385 4.10 26.19 8.78
CA LEU A 385 3.35 25.15 9.49
C LEU A 385 1.84 25.27 9.24
N GLY A 386 1.29 26.49 9.26
CA GLY A 386 -0.13 26.74 9.01
C GLY A 386 -0.60 26.32 7.61
N GLU A 387 0.23 26.52 6.59
CA GLU A 387 -0.07 26.17 5.19
C GLU A 387 -0.19 24.66 4.99
N VAL A 388 0.66 23.87 5.69
CA VAL A 388 0.60 22.40 5.64
C VAL A 388 -0.39 21.81 6.67
N GLY A 389 -1.25 22.63 7.25
CA GLY A 389 -2.28 22.20 8.22
C GLY A 389 -1.74 21.88 9.61
N LEU A 390 -0.51 22.27 9.94
CA LEU A 390 0.04 22.21 11.29
C LEU A 390 -0.26 23.52 12.03
N GLY A 391 -0.61 23.40 13.31
CA GLY A 391 -0.89 24.57 14.16
C GLY A 391 0.34 25.41 14.49
N SER A 392 0.14 26.44 15.28
CA SER A 392 1.24 27.16 15.92
C SER A 392 1.91 26.28 16.98
N GLY A 393 3.22 26.40 17.14
CA GLY A 393 3.96 25.69 18.18
C GLY A 393 5.34 25.31 17.72
N THR A 394 6.09 24.62 18.58
CA THR A 394 7.32 23.94 18.15
C THR A 394 6.95 22.59 17.57
N HIS A 395 7.48 22.24 16.41
CA HIS A 395 7.33 20.94 15.76
C HIS A 395 8.70 20.35 15.52
N SER A 396 8.84 19.03 15.63
CA SER A 396 10.05 18.33 15.20
C SER A 396 9.90 17.95 13.73
N TYR A 397 11.00 17.95 12.98
CA TYR A 397 11.02 17.44 11.62
C TYR A 397 12.16 16.44 11.42
N ARG A 398 11.97 15.56 10.43
CA ARG A 398 13.03 14.74 9.83
C ARG A 398 12.91 14.83 8.32
N GLU A 399 14.01 15.10 7.64
CA GLU A 399 14.10 15.01 6.18
C GLU A 399 14.46 13.56 5.80
N LEU A 400 13.66 12.95 4.93
CA LEU A 400 13.59 11.49 4.78
C LEU A 400 14.66 10.92 3.82
N TRP A 401 15.38 11.77 3.09
CA TRP A 401 16.47 11.35 2.20
C TRP A 401 17.85 11.55 2.81
N THR A 402 18.02 12.61 3.59
CA THR A 402 19.27 13.00 4.24
C THR A 402 19.34 12.52 5.69
N GLY A 403 18.19 12.20 6.30
CA GLY A 403 18.08 11.86 7.72
C GLY A 403 18.23 13.06 8.65
N ALA A 404 18.35 14.29 8.13
CA ALA A 404 18.51 15.49 8.93
C ALA A 404 17.28 15.72 9.83
N THR A 405 17.50 15.94 11.12
CA THR A 405 16.44 16.20 12.10
C THR A 405 16.57 17.59 12.70
N GLY A 406 15.46 18.18 13.11
CA GLY A 406 15.48 19.43 13.85
C GLY A 406 14.12 19.80 14.42
N THR A 407 14.02 21.04 14.91
CA THR A 407 12.76 21.63 15.34
C THR A 407 12.50 22.91 14.56
N THR A 408 11.24 23.23 14.32
CA THR A 408 10.82 24.51 13.74
C THR A 408 9.61 25.06 14.51
N THR A 409 9.49 26.39 14.54
CA THR A 409 8.32 27.08 15.10
C THR A 409 7.53 27.84 14.03
N GLY A 410 7.90 27.72 12.75
CA GLY A 410 7.33 28.58 11.72
C GLY A 410 7.42 28.00 10.31
N GLN A 411 8.63 27.72 9.82
CA GLN A 411 8.84 27.31 8.43
C GLN A 411 9.67 26.04 8.29
N ILE A 412 9.40 25.29 7.23
CA ILE A 412 10.28 24.27 6.66
C ILE A 412 10.80 24.82 5.35
N THR A 413 12.11 24.77 5.14
CA THR A 413 12.78 25.35 3.97
C THR A 413 13.88 24.41 3.49
N ALA A 414 14.01 24.25 2.17
CA ALA A 414 15.08 23.49 1.55
C ALA A 414 15.58 24.17 0.28
N GLN A 415 16.86 23.96 -0.04
CA GLN A 415 17.37 24.16 -1.39
C GLN A 415 17.13 22.87 -2.18
N VAL A 416 16.29 22.94 -3.21
CA VAL A 416 15.85 21.77 -3.98
C VAL A 416 16.46 21.85 -5.38
N ALA A 417 17.20 20.81 -5.76
CA ALA A 417 17.80 20.70 -7.09
C ALA A 417 16.75 20.69 -8.20
N ALA A 418 17.16 20.91 -9.44
CA ALA A 418 16.28 20.74 -10.61
C ALA A 418 15.64 19.35 -10.60
N HIS A 419 14.33 19.30 -10.85
CA HIS A 419 13.52 18.06 -10.84
C HIS A 419 13.61 17.27 -9.51
N GLY A 420 13.94 17.96 -8.42
CA GLY A 420 14.20 17.37 -7.12
C GLY A 420 13.04 17.55 -6.15
N VAL A 421 13.15 16.85 -5.02
CA VAL A 421 12.25 17.00 -3.87
C VAL A 421 13.06 17.07 -2.58
N ALA A 422 12.57 17.83 -1.62
CA ALA A 422 12.91 17.64 -0.21
C ALA A 422 11.66 17.13 0.51
N LEU A 423 11.76 15.96 1.14
CA LEU A 423 10.63 15.29 1.76
C LEU A 423 10.82 15.24 3.26
N PHE A 424 9.88 15.81 4.01
CA PHE A 424 9.94 15.90 5.46
C PHE A 424 8.78 15.14 6.08
N LYS A 425 9.01 14.51 7.24
CA LYS A 425 7.96 14.22 8.21
C LYS A 425 8.04 15.27 9.32
N VAL A 426 6.97 16.02 9.54
CA VAL A 426 6.88 17.07 10.54
C VAL A 426 5.84 16.66 11.59
N SER A 427 6.28 16.48 12.83
CA SER A 427 5.45 15.97 13.93
C SER A 427 5.08 17.08 14.91
N PRO A 428 3.80 17.14 15.38
CA PRO A 428 3.36 18.01 16.47
C PRO A 428 4.27 17.92 17.69
N GLY A 429 4.71 19.06 18.23
CA GLY A 429 5.54 19.09 19.41
C GLY A 429 4.74 19.08 20.71
N GLY A 430 4.81 17.94 21.38
CA GLY A 430 5.09 17.86 22.81
C GLY A 430 6.20 16.83 22.96
N THR A 431 7.46 17.27 23.11
CA THR A 431 8.64 16.41 23.36
C THR A 431 8.59 15.04 22.67
N SER A 432 8.75 14.99 21.35
CA SER A 432 9.62 13.91 20.85
C SER A 432 11.02 14.49 20.93
N GLN A 433 11.76 14.13 21.97
CA GLN A 433 13.19 14.02 21.76
C GLN A 433 13.37 13.16 20.48
N PRO A 434 14.42 13.39 19.65
CA PRO A 434 14.87 12.29 18.77
C PRO A 434 14.88 11.04 19.64
N PRO A 435 14.53 9.81 19.18
CA PRO A 435 14.47 8.68 20.09
C PRO A 435 15.79 8.65 20.87
N THR A 436 15.74 9.09 22.12
CA THR A 436 16.84 9.00 23.07
C THR A 436 16.82 7.60 23.66
N GLY A 437 16.06 6.70 23.02
CA GLY A 437 16.20 5.30 23.19
C GLY A 437 17.53 4.86 22.64
N THR A 438 18.36 4.38 23.55
CA THR A 438 19.56 3.63 23.23
C THR A 438 19.17 2.20 22.93
N ALA A 439 19.94 1.54 22.08
CA ALA A 439 19.87 0.09 21.99
C ALA A 439 20.32 -0.51 23.34
N LEU A 440 19.56 -1.47 23.87
CA LEU A 440 19.95 -2.24 25.04
C LEU A 440 20.66 -3.51 24.55
N VAL A 441 21.98 -3.50 24.61
CA VAL A 441 22.84 -4.56 24.06
C VAL A 441 23.24 -5.53 25.17
N SER A 442 22.88 -6.80 25.01
CA SER A 442 23.28 -7.89 25.90
C SER A 442 24.79 -8.11 25.83
N SER A 443 25.47 -8.09 26.98
CA SER A 443 26.92 -8.27 27.06
C SER A 443 27.36 -9.69 26.71
N ALA A 444 26.48 -10.69 26.87
CA ALA A 444 26.76 -12.07 26.51
C ALA A 444 26.78 -12.32 25.00
N SER A 445 25.96 -11.59 24.23
CA SER A 445 25.69 -11.91 22.82
C SER A 445 26.01 -10.79 21.84
N GLY A 446 26.18 -9.55 22.30
CA GLY A 446 26.29 -8.36 21.44
C GLY A 446 25.00 -8.00 20.72
N ARG A 447 23.87 -8.64 21.07
CA ARG A 447 22.55 -8.45 20.46
C ARG A 447 21.67 -7.53 21.27
N CYS A 448 20.70 -6.94 20.59
CA CYS A 448 19.82 -5.92 21.14
C CYS A 448 18.53 -6.53 21.69
N LEU A 449 18.02 -5.96 22.78
CA LEU A 449 16.65 -6.21 23.25
C LEU A 449 15.68 -5.77 22.14
N ASP A 450 14.82 -6.68 21.72
CA ASP A 450 14.01 -6.56 20.51
C ASP A 450 12.56 -6.93 20.78
N VAL A 451 11.65 -6.11 20.24
CA VAL A 451 10.24 -6.47 20.08
C VAL A 451 10.08 -7.26 18.77
N PRO A 452 9.82 -8.58 18.83
CA PRO A 452 9.86 -9.44 17.65
C PRO A 452 8.82 -9.00 16.61
N GLY A 453 9.29 -8.77 15.38
CA GLY A 453 8.45 -8.34 14.27
C GLY A 453 7.78 -6.97 14.47
N SER A 454 8.30 -6.13 15.37
CA SER A 454 7.66 -4.88 15.77
C SER A 454 6.21 -5.04 16.28
N ALA A 455 5.88 -6.22 16.83
CA ALA A 455 4.53 -6.51 17.29
C ALA A 455 4.12 -5.62 18.48
N THR A 456 2.92 -5.03 18.40
CA THR A 456 2.38 -4.09 19.41
C THR A 456 1.26 -4.70 20.25
N ALA A 457 0.98 -6.01 20.13
CA ALA A 457 0.00 -6.66 20.99
C ALA A 457 0.48 -6.68 22.45
N ASN A 458 -0.42 -6.39 23.41
CA ASN A 458 -0.11 -6.55 24.83
C ASN A 458 0.21 -8.02 25.15
N GLY A 459 1.28 -8.24 25.90
CA GLY A 459 1.78 -9.58 26.20
C GLY A 459 2.82 -10.10 25.20
N THR A 460 3.21 -9.31 24.20
CA THR A 460 4.31 -9.67 23.29
C THR A 460 5.59 -9.88 24.09
N GLY A 461 6.11 -11.11 24.10
CA GLY A 461 7.35 -11.44 24.82
C GLY A 461 8.58 -10.92 24.09
N LEU A 462 9.55 -10.38 24.84
CA LEU A 462 10.76 -9.80 24.27
C LEU A 462 11.81 -10.87 23.96
N VAL A 463 12.64 -10.58 22.97
CA VAL A 463 13.76 -11.42 22.55
C VAL A 463 15.05 -10.62 22.44
N ILE A 464 16.17 -11.30 22.23
CA ILE A 464 17.36 -10.66 21.66
C ILE A 464 17.44 -10.90 20.15
N TRP A 465 17.87 -9.88 19.42
CA TRP A 465 18.07 -9.92 17.97
C TRP A 465 19.30 -9.11 17.55
N ASP A 466 19.86 -9.39 16.37
CA ASP A 466 20.94 -8.60 15.80
C ASP A 466 20.60 -7.11 15.78
N CYS A 467 21.52 -6.29 16.26
CA CYS A 467 21.28 -4.86 16.45
C CYS A 467 21.04 -4.14 15.12
N ASN A 468 19.97 -3.37 15.05
CA ASN A 468 19.59 -2.50 13.95
C ASN A 468 19.04 -1.17 14.50
N SER A 469 18.72 -0.23 13.61
CA SER A 469 18.19 1.09 13.98
C SER A 469 16.65 1.14 13.98
N GLY A 470 16.00 -0.02 14.05
CA GLY A 470 14.54 -0.14 14.04
C GLY A 470 13.92 0.39 15.34
N PRO A 471 12.69 0.92 15.28
CA PRO A 471 12.00 1.43 16.47
C PRO A 471 11.71 0.33 17.50
N ASN A 472 11.66 -0.94 17.08
CA ASN A 472 11.48 -2.12 17.91
C ASN A 472 12.72 -2.52 18.75
N GLN A 473 13.87 -1.89 18.51
CA GLN A 473 15.09 -2.03 19.33
C GLN A 473 15.50 -0.73 20.03
N THR A 474 14.70 0.31 19.84
CA THR A 474 14.93 1.65 20.39
C THR A 474 14.15 1.77 21.70
N TRP A 475 14.86 1.86 22.83
CA TRP A 475 14.28 1.82 24.17
C TRP A 475 14.50 3.13 24.93
N THR A 476 13.48 3.97 25.00
CA THR A 476 13.54 5.29 25.63
C THR A 476 13.27 5.18 27.13
N PRO A 477 14.25 5.49 28.00
CA PRO A 477 14.02 5.59 29.43
C PRO A 477 13.27 6.89 29.75
N THR A 478 12.10 6.78 30.37
CA THR A 478 11.31 7.96 30.78
C THR A 478 10.45 7.64 31.99
N ASP A 479 10.41 8.53 32.99
CA ASP A 479 9.64 8.37 34.23
C ASP A 479 9.82 6.99 34.90
N GLY A 480 11.06 6.47 34.87
CA GLY A 480 11.44 5.14 35.37
C GLY A 480 10.94 3.95 34.54
N THR A 481 10.19 4.18 33.46
CA THR A 481 9.80 3.17 32.46
C THR A 481 10.83 3.05 31.34
N LEU A 482 10.83 1.92 30.64
CA LEU A 482 11.55 1.72 29.38
C LEU A 482 10.52 1.56 28.27
N ARG A 483 10.53 2.45 27.26
CA ARG A 483 9.48 2.49 26.24
C ARG A 483 10.00 2.19 24.84
N SER A 484 9.24 1.41 24.09
CA SER A 484 9.47 1.12 22.67
C SER A 484 8.12 0.95 21.98
N LEU A 485 8.01 1.37 20.70
CA LEU A 485 6.78 1.27 19.91
C LEU A 485 5.52 1.83 20.60
N GLY A 486 5.67 2.89 21.39
CA GLY A 486 4.58 3.51 22.16
C GLY A 486 4.13 2.72 23.40
N LYS A 487 4.85 1.66 23.78
CA LYS A 487 4.53 0.75 24.88
C LYS A 487 5.66 0.63 25.89
N CYS A 488 5.37 0.04 27.05
CA CYS A 488 6.29 -0.11 28.17
C CYS A 488 6.82 -1.54 28.26
N LEU A 489 8.12 -1.68 28.58
CA LEU A 489 8.70 -2.92 29.07
C LEU A 489 8.00 -3.27 30.39
N ASP A 490 7.43 -4.46 30.48
CA ASP A 490 6.49 -4.84 31.52
C ASP A 490 6.87 -6.20 32.12
N ALA A 491 6.91 -6.23 33.45
CA ALA A 491 6.90 -7.46 34.22
C ALA A 491 5.44 -7.85 34.54
N PRO A 492 4.97 -9.07 34.23
CA PRO A 492 3.67 -9.53 34.69
C PRO A 492 3.48 -9.35 36.21
N LEU A 493 2.25 -9.10 36.65
CA LEU A 493 2.00 -8.68 38.03
C LEU A 493 2.37 -9.75 39.07
N ASP A 494 2.43 -11.01 38.68
CA ASP A 494 2.77 -12.19 39.48
C ASP A 494 4.15 -12.76 39.10
N ALA A 495 5.00 -11.95 38.46
CA ALA A 495 6.29 -12.41 37.96
C ALA A 495 7.19 -13.03 39.04
N THR A 496 7.71 -14.21 38.73
CA THR A 496 8.73 -14.94 39.49
C THR A 496 9.95 -15.19 38.59
N ALA A 497 11.02 -15.79 39.14
CA ALA A 497 12.19 -16.14 38.32
C ALA A 497 11.76 -17.13 37.21
N GLY A 498 12.04 -16.75 35.95
CA GLY A 498 11.64 -17.47 34.75
C GLY A 498 10.42 -16.90 34.03
N THR A 499 9.73 -15.90 34.61
CA THR A 499 8.64 -15.20 33.94
C THR A 499 9.17 -14.43 32.74
N ARG A 500 8.49 -14.51 31.59
CA ARG A 500 8.83 -13.70 30.41
C ARG A 500 8.60 -12.22 30.67
N VAL A 501 9.55 -11.39 30.25
CA VAL A 501 9.30 -9.95 30.12
C VAL A 501 8.48 -9.72 28.87
N GLN A 502 7.55 -8.78 28.93
CA GLN A 502 6.59 -8.51 27.88
C GLN A 502 6.49 -7.02 27.55
N LEU A 503 5.85 -6.73 26.41
CA LEU A 503 5.44 -5.40 26.04
C LEU A 503 3.98 -5.19 26.44
N TRP A 504 3.66 -4.05 27.06
CA TRP A 504 2.31 -3.71 27.48
C TRP A 504 2.04 -2.21 27.38
N ASP A 505 0.76 -1.83 27.28
CA ASP A 505 0.36 -0.43 27.41
C ASP A 505 0.91 0.20 28.69
N CYS A 506 1.45 1.41 28.58
CA CYS A 506 1.96 2.12 29.74
C CYS A 506 0.81 2.49 30.69
N ASN A 507 0.83 1.93 31.90
CA ASN A 507 -0.27 2.05 32.86
C ASN A 507 0.16 2.71 34.19
N GLY A 508 1.43 3.10 34.31
CA GLY A 508 1.98 3.75 35.50
C GLY A 508 2.23 2.80 36.68
N GLY A 509 2.04 1.50 36.51
CA GLY A 509 2.27 0.49 37.53
C GLY A 509 3.75 0.27 37.84
N ASN A 510 4.05 -0.06 39.10
CA ASN A 510 5.44 -0.34 39.54
C ASN A 510 6.07 -1.57 38.85
N ASN A 511 5.27 -2.40 38.18
CA ASN A 511 5.75 -3.53 37.39
C ASN A 511 6.32 -3.10 36.01
N GLN A 512 6.12 -1.85 35.61
CA GLN A 512 6.72 -1.24 34.41
C GLN A 512 7.89 -0.32 34.73
N GLN A 513 8.29 -0.27 36.00
CA GLN A 513 9.35 0.58 36.51
C GLN A 513 10.66 -0.22 36.58
N TRP A 514 11.74 0.33 36.04
CA TRP A 514 13.04 -0.33 35.89
C TRP A 514 14.17 0.57 36.37
N THR A 515 15.19 -0.02 36.97
CA THR A 515 16.38 0.69 37.46
C THR A 515 17.63 0.11 36.83
N PHE A 516 18.39 0.94 36.13
CA PHE A 516 19.75 0.61 35.71
C PHE A 516 20.68 0.63 36.93
N GLN A 517 21.35 -0.48 37.19
CA GLN A 517 22.28 -0.62 38.30
C GLN A 517 23.70 -0.28 37.87
N GLY A 518 24.57 0.08 38.84
CA GLY A 518 25.98 0.37 38.57
C GLY A 518 26.80 -0.84 38.14
N ASP A 519 26.28 -2.06 38.35
CA ASP A 519 26.91 -3.32 37.94
C ASP A 519 26.56 -3.75 36.50
N GLY A 520 25.76 -2.96 35.78
CA GLY A 520 25.33 -3.24 34.41
C GLY A 520 24.02 -4.03 34.30
N THR A 521 23.39 -4.40 35.41
CA THR A 521 22.07 -5.05 35.38
C THR A 521 20.93 -4.03 35.23
N ILE A 522 19.79 -4.49 34.68
CA ILE A 522 18.53 -3.75 34.64
C ILE A 522 17.54 -4.48 35.55
N ARG A 523 17.08 -3.82 36.61
CA ARG A 523 16.26 -4.44 37.67
C ARG A 523 14.84 -3.90 37.67
N GLY A 524 13.85 -4.79 37.68
CA GLY A 524 12.44 -4.41 37.83
C GLY A 524 12.16 -3.93 39.25
N VAL A 525 11.53 -2.76 39.40
CA VAL A 525 11.28 -2.12 40.70
C VAL A 525 10.31 -2.94 41.55
N ARG A 526 9.23 -3.47 40.96
CA ARG A 526 8.26 -4.30 41.69
C ARG A 526 8.73 -5.73 41.92
N SER A 527 9.30 -6.39 40.91
CA SER A 527 9.72 -7.79 41.02
C SER A 527 11.02 -7.95 41.82
N GLY A 528 11.89 -6.93 41.80
CA GLY A 528 13.24 -7.03 42.34
C GLY A 528 14.14 -7.98 41.55
N LEU A 529 13.70 -8.45 40.38
CA LEU A 529 14.42 -9.38 39.49
C LEU A 529 15.12 -8.62 38.36
N CYS A 530 16.15 -9.25 37.78
CA CYS A 530 16.95 -8.69 36.69
C CYS A 530 16.43 -9.14 35.33
N LEU A 531 16.58 -8.26 34.33
CA LEU A 531 16.36 -8.56 32.92
C LEU A 531 17.43 -9.56 32.46
N ASP A 532 17.01 -10.74 32.00
CA ASP A 532 17.87 -11.90 31.82
C ASP A 532 17.63 -12.54 30.43
N VAL A 533 18.70 -12.74 29.65
CA VAL A 533 18.61 -13.55 28.43
C VAL A 533 18.64 -15.04 28.80
N ASP A 534 17.59 -15.77 28.44
CA ASP A 534 17.33 -17.14 28.89
C ASP A 534 18.57 -18.05 28.72
N ARG A 535 18.99 -18.67 29.83
CA ARG A 535 20.10 -19.64 29.91
C ARG A 535 21.43 -19.15 29.31
N ASN A 536 21.64 -17.83 29.24
CA ASN A 536 22.83 -17.26 28.61
C ASN A 536 23.02 -17.70 27.15
N LEU A 537 21.90 -17.99 26.46
CA LEU A 537 21.89 -18.28 25.03
C LEU A 537 22.14 -16.99 24.23
N THR A 538 22.71 -17.14 23.04
CA THR A 538 23.18 -16.00 22.24
C THR A 538 22.53 -15.92 20.86
N ALA A 539 21.63 -16.82 20.48
CA ALA A 539 20.99 -16.81 19.16
C ALA A 539 19.88 -15.74 19.08
N ASN A 540 19.58 -15.25 17.87
CA ASN A 540 18.35 -14.48 17.61
C ASN A 540 17.13 -15.28 18.08
N ASN A 541 16.07 -14.57 18.48
CA ASN A 541 14.86 -15.14 19.10
C ASN A 541 15.05 -15.79 20.47
N THR A 542 16.22 -15.68 21.10
CA THR A 542 16.35 -16.09 22.51
C THR A 542 15.48 -15.19 23.38
N ALA A 543 14.63 -15.79 24.21
CA ALA A 543 13.69 -15.07 25.05
C ALA A 543 14.40 -14.26 26.14
N VAL A 544 13.80 -13.13 26.50
CA VAL A 544 14.22 -12.31 27.64
C VAL A 544 13.22 -12.49 28.78
N LEU A 545 13.75 -12.85 29.94
CA LEU A 545 13.04 -13.25 31.15
C LEU A 545 13.36 -12.31 32.32
N LEU A 546 12.66 -12.51 33.42
CA LEU A 546 13.04 -12.03 34.74
C LEU A 546 13.73 -13.15 35.51
N TRP A 547 14.88 -12.86 36.12
CA TRP A 547 15.59 -13.85 36.93
C TRP A 547 16.22 -13.24 38.17
N THR A 548 16.61 -14.10 39.12
CA THR A 548 17.38 -13.68 40.29
C THR A 548 18.70 -13.03 39.83
N CYS A 549 18.95 -11.80 40.29
CA CYS A 549 20.16 -11.06 39.95
C CYS A 549 21.41 -11.79 40.44
N SER A 550 22.27 -12.17 39.50
CA SER A 550 23.54 -12.90 39.74
C SER A 550 24.76 -12.15 39.22
N GLY A 551 24.58 -11.15 38.34
CA GLY A 551 25.67 -10.44 37.66
C GLY A 551 26.30 -11.24 36.51
N ALA A 552 25.70 -12.37 36.12
CA ALA A 552 26.12 -13.14 34.95
C ALA A 552 25.97 -12.33 33.65
N ALA A 553 26.79 -12.63 32.64
CA ALA A 553 26.89 -11.85 31.40
C ALA A 553 25.55 -11.68 30.66
N ASN A 554 24.63 -12.64 30.76
CA ASN A 554 23.28 -12.58 30.19
C ASN A 554 22.32 -11.63 30.90
N GLN A 555 22.70 -11.12 32.07
CA GLN A 555 21.96 -10.10 32.82
C GLN A 555 22.59 -8.71 32.69
N LEU A 556 23.74 -8.61 32.01
CA LEU A 556 24.46 -7.35 31.84
C LEU A 556 24.10 -6.70 30.52
N TRP A 557 23.66 -5.45 30.57
CA TRP A 557 23.19 -4.69 29.42
C TRP A 557 23.97 -3.39 29.27
N THR A 558 24.36 -3.07 28.04
CA THR A 558 24.97 -1.79 27.70
C THR A 558 24.01 -0.96 26.87
N ARG A 559 24.11 0.36 27.00
CA ARG A 559 23.33 1.32 26.22
C ARG A 559 24.21 1.79 25.06
N ARG A 560 23.75 1.60 23.83
CA ARG A 560 24.44 2.03 22.61
C ARG A 560 23.63 3.06 21.83
#